data_AF-A0A7C1VCE0-F1
#
_entry.id   AF-A0A7C1VCE0-F1
#
_cell.length_a   1.000
_cell.length_b   1.000
_cell.length_c   1.000
_cell.angle_alpha   90.00
_cell.angle_beta   90.00
_cell.angle_gamma   90.00
#
_symmetry.space_group_name_H-M   'P 1'
#
loop_
_entity.id
_entity.type
_entity.pdbx_description
1 polymer ?
#
loop_
_entity_poly.entity_id
_entity_poly.type
_entity_poly.pdbx_seq_one_letter_code
_entity_poly.pdbx_strand_id
1 'polypeptide(L)'
;MADKICREAAEEEVQRIIDFWEVDPEGDGWEASKKRLIFAIQKGRVNLDEEKKCITLKLASPIEKENGEVIEELNFYEPRGNDLEVMDRHKENELMAKTLHLASKMTRLPLGIIKRMASRDVSTMGAIASLFF
;
A
#
# COMPACT_ATOMS: atom_id res chain seq x y z
N MET A 1 -5.98 -22.19 2.41
CA MET A 1 -6.89 -21.11 2.85
C MET A 1 -6.02 -20.13 3.60
N ALA A 2 -6.02 -18.83 3.25
CA ALA A 2 -5.37 -17.85 4.11
C ALA A 2 -6.19 -17.78 5.41
N ASP A 3 -5.56 -18.07 6.55
CA ASP A 3 -6.21 -17.99 7.85
C ASP A 3 -6.77 -16.58 8.02
N LYS A 4 -8.10 -16.49 8.12
CA LYS A 4 -8.75 -15.22 8.41
C LYS A 4 -8.41 -14.88 9.84
N ILE A 5 -7.57 -13.87 10.04
CA ILE A 5 -7.33 -13.34 11.38
C ILE A 5 -8.56 -12.54 11.86
N CYS A 6 -8.79 -12.52 13.17
CA CYS A 6 -9.88 -11.73 13.74
C CYS A 6 -9.64 -10.23 13.53
N ARG A 7 -10.68 -9.43 13.73
CA ARG A 7 -10.59 -7.97 13.52
C ARG A 7 -9.59 -7.32 14.47
N GLU A 8 -9.58 -7.74 15.73
CA GLU A 8 -8.67 -7.22 16.76
C GLU A 8 -7.20 -7.46 16.37
N ALA A 9 -6.85 -8.69 15.98
CA ALA A 9 -5.51 -9.00 15.48
C ALA A 9 -5.14 -8.19 14.23
N ALA A 10 -6.09 -7.94 13.32
CA ALA A 10 -5.83 -7.10 12.15
C ALA A 10 -5.64 -5.61 12.50
N GLU A 11 -6.31 -5.12 13.54
CA GLU A 11 -6.10 -3.77 14.07
C GLU A 11 -4.72 -3.65 14.75
N GLU A 12 -4.30 -4.67 15.49
CA GLU A 12 -2.94 -4.76 16.05
C GLU A 12 -1.87 -4.78 14.95
N GLU A 13 -2.07 -5.53 13.86
CA GLU A 13 -1.16 -5.51 12.72
C GLU A 13 -1.06 -4.15 12.03
N VAL A 14 -2.17 -3.40 11.94
CA VAL A 14 -2.11 -2.01 11.45
C VAL A 14 -1.27 -1.15 12.38
N GLN A 15 -1.43 -1.30 13.70
CA GLN A 15 -0.62 -0.55 14.66
C GLN A 15 0.87 -0.93 14.55
N ARG A 16 1.19 -2.22 14.40
CA ARG A 16 2.56 -2.68 14.16
C ARG A 16 3.17 -2.06 12.92
N ILE A 17 2.40 -1.91 11.83
CA ILE A 17 2.85 -1.24 10.61
C ILE A 17 3.16 0.24 10.87
N ILE A 18 2.29 0.94 11.61
CA ILE A 18 2.47 2.35 11.97
C ILE A 18 3.75 2.52 12.79
N ASP A 19 3.91 1.70 13.83
CA ASP A 19 5.08 1.72 14.71
C ASP A 19 6.36 1.34 13.95
N PHE A 20 6.29 0.37 13.03
CA PHE A 20 7.42 -0.08 12.23
C PHE A 20 8.00 1.01 11.32
N TRP A 21 7.15 1.88 10.78
CA TRP A 21 7.57 3.01 9.95
C TRP A 21 7.60 4.34 10.69
N GLU A 22 7.35 4.35 12.00
CA GLU A 22 7.32 5.55 12.85
C GLU A 22 6.46 6.68 12.24
N VAL A 23 5.34 6.32 11.61
CA VAL A 23 4.41 7.26 10.96
C VAL A 23 3.30 7.68 11.91
N ASP A 24 2.76 8.88 11.73
CA ASP A 24 1.54 9.35 12.42
C ASP A 24 0.49 9.70 11.37
N PRO A 25 -0.27 8.71 10.87
CA PRO A 25 -1.22 8.94 9.80
C PRO A 25 -2.41 9.79 10.29
N GLU A 26 -2.44 11.04 9.86
CA GLU A 26 -3.49 12.01 10.15
C GLU A 26 -4.31 12.36 8.89
N GLY A 27 -5.49 12.97 9.06
CA GLY A 27 -6.24 13.58 7.96
C GLY A 27 -7.63 13.02 7.66
N ASP A 28 -8.41 13.82 6.92
CA ASP A 28 -9.79 13.53 6.50
C ASP A 28 -9.83 12.39 5.47
N GLY A 29 -9.67 11.15 5.95
CA GLY A 29 -9.64 9.96 5.10
C GLY A 29 -8.95 8.77 5.73
N TRP A 30 -8.13 8.99 6.76
CA TRP A 30 -7.38 7.94 7.42
C TRP A 30 -8.28 6.82 7.95
N GLU A 31 -9.40 7.13 8.60
CA GLU A 31 -10.33 6.11 9.11
C GLU A 31 -10.88 5.17 8.02
N ALA A 32 -11.08 5.68 6.80
CA ALA A 32 -11.50 4.86 5.67
C ALA A 32 -10.35 3.98 5.16
N SER A 33 -9.13 4.52 5.09
CA SER A 33 -7.91 3.78 4.75
C SER A 33 -7.60 2.68 5.77
N LYS A 34 -7.65 3.01 7.07
CA LYS A 34 -7.47 2.07 8.19
C LYS A 34 -8.44 0.90 8.09
N LYS A 35 -9.75 1.14 7.91
CA LYS A 35 -10.75 0.07 7.71
C LYS A 35 -10.41 -0.83 6.52
N ARG A 36 -9.87 -0.25 5.45
CA ARG A 36 -9.47 -1.00 4.24
C ARG A 36 -8.22 -1.84 4.48
N LEU A 37 -7.23 -1.31 5.21
CA LEU A 37 -6.04 -2.07 5.64
C LEU A 37 -6.44 -3.24 6.52
N ILE A 38 -7.24 -3.00 7.56
CA ILE A 38 -7.78 -4.05 8.44
C ILE A 38 -8.41 -5.16 7.60
N PHE A 39 -9.32 -4.82 6.69
CA PHE A 39 -9.96 -5.83 5.85
C PHE A 39 -8.96 -6.59 4.96
N ALA A 40 -7.95 -5.91 4.40
CA ALA A 40 -6.94 -6.56 3.58
C ALA A 40 -6.06 -7.53 4.40
N ILE A 41 -5.67 -7.16 5.62
CA ILE A 41 -4.91 -8.01 6.54
C ILE A 41 -5.77 -9.21 6.99
N GLN A 42 -7.05 -8.99 7.33
CA GLN A 42 -7.99 -10.08 7.64
C GLN A 42 -8.14 -11.11 6.50
N LYS A 43 -7.90 -10.70 5.24
CA LYS A 43 -7.92 -11.59 4.08
C LYS A 43 -6.56 -12.21 3.77
N GLY A 44 -5.53 -11.96 4.59
CA GLY A 44 -4.16 -12.39 4.37
C GLY A 44 -3.53 -11.76 3.13
N ARG A 45 -4.02 -10.59 2.71
CA ARG A 45 -3.55 -9.88 1.51
C ARG A 45 -2.47 -8.87 1.82
N VAL A 46 -2.46 -8.31 3.03
CA VAL A 46 -1.44 -7.38 3.49
C VAL A 46 -0.72 -8.02 4.66
N ASN A 47 0.60 -7.97 4.66
CA ASN A 47 1.44 -8.49 5.74
C ASN A 47 2.68 -7.61 5.93
N LEU A 48 3.13 -7.45 7.17
CA LEU A 48 4.42 -6.84 7.47
C LEU A 48 5.52 -7.90 7.36
N ASP A 49 6.53 -7.66 6.52
CA ASP A 49 7.74 -8.47 6.39
C ASP A 49 8.91 -7.69 7.01
N GLU A 50 9.14 -7.92 8.31
CA GLU A 50 10.19 -7.22 9.08
C GLU A 50 11.60 -7.58 8.60
N GLU A 51 11.81 -8.80 8.10
CA GLU A 51 13.11 -9.25 7.58
C GLU A 51 13.48 -8.47 6.32
N LYS A 52 12.52 -8.30 5.39
CA LYS A 52 12.72 -7.52 4.17
C LYS A 52 12.47 -6.02 4.35
N LYS A 53 12.05 -5.61 5.55
CA LYS A 53 11.68 -4.24 5.90
C LYS A 53 10.64 -3.65 4.93
N CYS A 54 9.58 -4.38 4.67
CA CYS A 54 8.53 -3.96 3.73
C CYS A 54 7.15 -4.46 4.13
N ILE A 55 6.13 -3.84 3.55
CA ILE A 55 4.76 -4.37 3.58
C ILE A 55 4.52 -5.12 2.28
N THR A 56 4.04 -6.35 2.36
CA THR A 56 3.66 -7.12 1.19
C THR A 56 2.16 -6.99 0.91
N LEU A 57 1.80 -6.86 -0.37
CA LEU A 57 0.42 -6.88 -0.85
C LEU A 57 0.26 -7.98 -1.89
N LYS A 58 -0.49 -9.02 -1.55
CA LYS A 58 -0.95 -10.04 -2.49
C LYS A 58 -2.09 -9.48 -3.34
N LEU A 59 -1.88 -9.44 -4.64
CA LEU A 59 -2.84 -8.91 -5.61
C LEU A 59 -4.02 -9.86 -5.75
N ALA A 60 -5.24 -9.31 -5.72
CA ALA A 60 -6.42 -10.11 -6.02
C ALA A 60 -6.55 -10.34 -7.53
N SER A 61 -5.84 -9.57 -8.34
CA SER A 61 -5.74 -9.75 -9.78
C SER A 61 -4.29 -9.51 -10.20
N PRO A 62 -3.53 -10.60 -10.50
CA PRO A 62 -2.15 -10.48 -10.92
C PRO A 62 -1.96 -9.59 -12.15
N ILE A 63 -0.79 -8.98 -12.27
CA ILE A 63 -0.44 -8.14 -13.42
C ILE A 63 0.47 -8.92 -14.35
N GLU A 64 0.03 -9.16 -15.58
CA GLU A 64 0.84 -9.80 -16.63
C GLU A 64 1.72 -8.74 -17.32
N LYS A 65 3.03 -8.84 -17.25
CA LYS A 65 3.95 -7.98 -17.99
C LYS A 65 4.01 -8.37 -19.48
N GLU A 66 4.47 -7.46 -20.32
CA GLU A 66 4.61 -7.70 -21.77
C GLU A 66 5.59 -8.83 -22.10
N ASN A 67 6.55 -9.11 -21.20
CA ASN A 67 7.50 -10.22 -21.33
C ASN A 67 6.94 -11.57 -20.82
N GLY A 68 5.66 -11.64 -20.43
CA GLY A 68 5.01 -12.84 -19.91
C GLY A 68 5.22 -13.10 -18.42
N GLU A 69 5.94 -12.23 -17.70
CA GLU A 69 6.11 -12.34 -16.24
C GLU A 69 4.83 -11.93 -15.52
N VAL A 70 4.44 -12.66 -14.47
CA VAL A 70 3.24 -12.36 -13.69
C VAL A 70 3.65 -11.81 -12.33
N ILE A 71 3.11 -10.63 -11.97
CA ILE A 71 3.25 -10.07 -10.63
C ILE A 71 2.02 -10.46 -9.82
N GLU A 72 2.22 -11.27 -8.79
CA GLU A 72 1.16 -11.68 -7.84
C GLU A 72 1.26 -10.94 -6.50
N GLU A 73 2.43 -10.38 -6.19
CA GLU A 73 2.71 -9.71 -4.92
C GLU A 73 3.53 -8.45 -5.14
N LEU A 74 3.24 -7.41 -4.36
CA LEU A 74 3.98 -6.15 -4.33
C LEU A 74 4.62 -5.94 -2.97
N ASN A 75 5.87 -5.49 -2.96
CA ASN A 75 6.60 -5.13 -1.74
C ASN A 75 6.70 -3.61 -1.64
N PHE A 76 6.11 -3.02 -0.61
CA PHE A 76 6.14 -1.60 -0.30
C PHE A 76 7.26 -1.32 0.69
N TYR A 77 8.27 -0.59 0.25
CA TYR A 77 9.33 -0.09 1.12
C TYR A 77 8.97 1.31 1.60
N GLU A 78 9.54 1.69 2.74
CA GLU A 78 9.47 3.05 3.27
C GLU A 78 9.93 4.06 2.18
N PRO A 79 9.12 5.08 1.88
CA PRO A 79 9.49 6.13 0.94
C PRO A 79 10.59 7.00 1.54
N ARG A 80 11.43 7.57 0.68
CA ARG A 80 12.46 8.53 1.12
C ARG A 80 11.90 9.95 1.13
N GLY A 81 12.53 10.85 1.89
CA GLY A 81 12.10 12.26 1.96
C GLY A 81 11.96 12.93 0.59
N ASN A 82 12.85 12.62 -0.37
CA ASN A 82 12.74 13.15 -1.74
C ASN A 82 11.56 12.56 -2.54
N ASP A 83 11.07 11.38 -2.20
CA ASP A 83 9.86 10.81 -2.81
C ASP A 83 8.60 11.53 -2.29
N LEU A 84 8.60 11.92 -1.01
CA LEU A 84 7.53 12.70 -0.37
C LEU A 84 7.49 14.14 -0.91
N GLU A 85 8.64 14.79 -1.09
CA GLU A 85 8.72 16.14 -1.68
C GLU A 85 8.13 16.21 -3.11
N VAL A 86 8.20 15.12 -3.87
CA VAL A 86 7.59 15.04 -5.21
C VAL A 86 6.07 15.05 -5.12
N MET A 87 5.49 14.54 -4.04
CA MET A 87 4.05 14.54 -3.83
C MET A 87 3.50 15.93 -3.48
N ASP A 88 4.28 16.74 -2.79
CA ASP A 88 3.92 18.13 -2.48
C ASP A 88 3.83 19.00 -3.74
N ARG A 89 4.52 18.61 -4.82
CA ARG A 89 4.46 19.31 -6.11
C ARG A 89 3.16 19.06 -6.87
N HIS A 90 2.43 18.00 -6.52
CA HIS A 90 1.13 17.71 -7.10
C HIS A 90 0.03 18.51 -6.38
N LYS A 91 -0.95 19.01 -7.13
CA LYS A 91 -2.07 19.78 -6.55
C LYS A 91 -2.97 18.88 -5.70
N GLU A 92 -3.69 19.46 -4.73
CA GLU A 92 -4.62 18.74 -3.84
C GLU A 92 -5.68 17.92 -4.61
N ASN A 93 -6.13 18.42 -5.77
CA ASN A 93 -7.11 17.73 -6.62
C ASN A 93 -6.53 16.53 -7.41
N GLU A 94 -5.24 16.23 -7.27
CA GLU A 94 -4.56 15.11 -7.94
C GLU A 94 -4.26 13.93 -7.00
N LEU A 95 -5.04 13.74 -5.94
CA LEU A 95 -4.84 12.71 -4.91
C LEU A 95 -4.53 11.33 -5.49
N MET A 96 -5.29 10.88 -6.49
CA MET A 96 -5.04 9.59 -7.15
C MET A 96 -3.68 9.55 -7.87
N ALA A 97 -3.27 10.64 -8.52
CA ALA A 97 -1.98 10.70 -9.20
C ALA A 97 -0.82 10.70 -8.18
N LYS A 98 -0.98 11.39 -7.04
CA LYS A 98 -0.06 11.34 -5.89
C LYS A 98 0.09 9.91 -5.37
N THR A 99 -1.04 9.25 -5.08
CA THR A 99 -1.07 7.87 -4.61
C THR A 99 -0.35 6.91 -5.56
N LEU A 100 -0.63 7.00 -6.86
CA LEU A 100 0.00 6.13 -7.86
C LEU A 100 1.51 6.39 -7.99
N HIS A 101 1.94 7.65 -7.88
CA HIS A 101 3.36 8.00 -7.89
C HIS A 101 4.07 7.49 -6.65
N LEU A 102 3.54 7.76 -5.45
CA LEU A 102 4.13 7.27 -4.21
C LEU A 102 4.21 5.75 -4.21
N ALA A 103 3.14 5.06 -4.59
CA ALA A 103 3.14 3.60 -4.67
C ALA A 103 4.19 3.08 -5.68
N SER A 104 4.39 3.76 -6.80
CA SER A 104 5.46 3.43 -7.76
C SER A 104 6.85 3.56 -7.13
N LYS A 105 7.07 4.57 -6.29
CA LYS A 105 8.33 4.73 -5.54
C LYS A 105 8.51 3.66 -4.47
N MET A 106 7.49 3.47 -3.64
CA MET A 106 7.49 2.47 -2.56
C MET A 106 7.69 1.05 -3.09
N THR A 107 7.11 0.71 -4.23
CA THR A 107 7.23 -0.64 -4.82
C THR A 107 8.43 -0.81 -5.74
N ARG A 108 9.10 0.30 -6.11
CA ARG A 108 10.17 0.33 -7.12
C ARG A 108 9.72 -0.20 -8.49
N LEU A 109 8.41 -0.20 -8.75
CA LEU A 109 7.85 -0.59 -10.04
C LEU A 109 7.56 0.64 -10.89
N PRO A 110 7.67 0.55 -12.23
CA PRO A 110 7.27 1.64 -13.12
C PRO A 110 5.79 2.02 -12.92
N LEU A 111 5.48 3.31 -12.98
CA LEU A 111 4.11 3.82 -12.87
C LEU A 111 3.14 3.16 -13.87
N GLY A 112 3.64 2.82 -15.07
CA GLY A 112 2.86 2.10 -16.08
C GLY A 112 2.40 0.71 -15.62
N ILE A 113 3.17 0.03 -14.77
CA ILE A 113 2.79 -1.25 -14.16
C ILE A 113 1.75 -1.03 -13.06
N ILE A 114 1.98 -0.04 -12.18
CA ILE A 114 1.05 0.30 -11.10
C ILE A 114 -0.33 0.68 -11.64
N LYS A 115 -0.40 1.43 -12.74
CA LYS A 115 -1.66 1.82 -13.40
C LYS A 115 -2.47 0.64 -13.95
N ARG A 116 -1.88 -0.56 -14.09
CA ARG A 116 -2.56 -1.77 -14.57
C ARG A 116 -3.21 -2.58 -13.46
N MET A 117 -3.02 -2.19 -12.20
CA MET A 117 -3.67 -2.83 -11.06
C MET A 117 -5.19 -2.74 -11.15
N ALA A 118 -5.88 -3.80 -10.76
CA ALA A 118 -7.32 -3.77 -10.63
C ALA A 118 -7.76 -2.75 -9.57
N SER A 119 -8.92 -2.11 -9.76
CA SER A 119 -9.42 -1.03 -8.87
C SER A 119 -9.44 -1.40 -7.37
N ARG A 120 -9.76 -2.66 -7.05
CA ARG A 120 -9.70 -3.19 -5.68
C ARG A 120 -8.28 -3.20 -5.09
N ASP A 121 -7.28 -3.49 -5.92
CA ASP A 121 -5.88 -3.56 -5.51
C ASP A 121 -5.30 -2.14 -5.40
N VAL A 122 -5.68 -1.25 -6.32
CA VAL A 122 -5.40 0.20 -6.24
C VAL A 122 -5.94 0.78 -4.94
N SER A 123 -7.15 0.39 -4.53
CA SER A 123 -7.77 0.88 -3.30
C SER A 123 -6.98 0.47 -2.05
N THR A 124 -6.49 -0.78 -2.00
CA THR A 124 -5.66 -1.27 -0.88
C THR A 124 -4.27 -0.65 -0.89
N MET A 125 -3.62 -0.60 -2.05
CA MET A 125 -2.35 0.12 -2.24
C MET A 125 -2.47 1.58 -1.79
N GLY A 126 -3.57 2.25 -2.14
CA GLY A 126 -3.80 3.64 -1.72
C GLY A 126 -3.92 3.81 -0.21
N ALA A 127 -4.49 2.82 0.49
CA ALA A 127 -4.54 2.82 1.94
C ALA A 127 -3.17 2.58 2.59
N ILE A 128 -2.27 1.82 1.94
CA ILE A 128 -0.86 1.69 2.36
C ILE A 128 -0.13 3.02 2.15
N ALA A 129 -0.31 3.64 0.99
CA ALA A 129 0.33 4.90 0.65
C ALA A 129 -0.11 6.05 1.58
N SER A 130 -1.38 6.10 1.99
CA SER A 130 -1.92 7.13 2.89
C SER A 130 -1.40 7.03 4.34
N LEU A 131 -0.46 6.12 4.63
CA LEU A 131 0.28 6.15 5.89
C LEU A 131 1.21 7.38 5.98
N PHE A 132 1.52 8.01 4.85
CA PHE A 132 2.53 9.07 4.74
C PHE A 132 1.98 10.46 4.42
N PHE A 133 0.65 10.63 4.26
CA PHE A 133 0.02 11.91 3.87
C PHE A 133 -1.50 11.90 4.04
#